data_AF-A0A497KXT9-F1
#
_entry.id   AF-A0A497KXT9-F1
#
_cell.length_a   1.000
_cell.length_b   1.000
_cell.length_c   1.000
_cell.angle_alpha   90.00
_cell.angle_beta   90.00
_cell.angle_gamma   90.00
#
_symmetry.space_group_name_H-M   'P 1'
#
loop_
_entity.id
_entity.type
_entity.pdbx_description
1 polymer ?
#
loop_
_entity_poly.entity_id
_entity_poly.type
_entity_poly.pdbx_seq_one_letter_code
_entity_poly.pdbx_strand_id
1 'polypeptide(L)'
;MQGMSRSVIDAIRSGRARVVQPKREKRGRVTEAVLDAVRRLEAATEDEIVGHVQKVVPGSKVPGIKAVITKLVNKGKLVSVEYKGDIYYLLKSTFERLREGR
;
A
#
# COMPACT_ATOMS: atom_id res chain seq x y z
N MET A 1 5.03 43.66 3.03
CA MET A 1 4.87 42.29 2.49
C MET A 1 3.38 41.89 2.36
N GLN A 2 2.63 42.47 1.42
CA GLN A 2 1.20 42.13 1.16
C GLN A 2 0.89 41.87 -0.34
N GLY A 3 1.92 41.66 -1.18
CA GLY A 3 1.76 41.61 -2.64
C GLY A 3 1.43 40.24 -3.24
N MET A 4 1.89 39.13 -2.64
CA MET A 4 1.75 37.80 -3.27
C MET A 4 0.34 37.20 -3.15
N SER A 5 -0.36 37.44 -2.04
CA SER A 5 -1.65 36.79 -1.80
C SER A 5 -2.77 37.32 -2.71
N ARG A 6 -2.73 38.60 -3.09
CA ARG A 6 -3.78 39.23 -3.93
C ARG A 6 -3.70 38.73 -5.38
N SER A 7 -2.49 38.54 -5.90
CA SER A 7 -2.25 38.02 -7.25
C SER A 7 -2.70 36.57 -7.41
N VAL A 8 -2.56 35.73 -6.37
CA VAL A 8 -3.05 34.35 -6.38
C VAL A 8 -4.59 34.31 -6.40
N ILE A 9 -5.24 35.14 -5.59
CA ILE A 9 -6.71 35.22 -5.55
C ILE A 9 -7.27 35.71 -6.89
N ASP A 10 -6.64 36.71 -7.51
CA ASP A 10 -7.03 37.23 -8.83
C ASP A 10 -6.86 36.16 -9.93
N ALA A 11 -5.78 35.37 -9.87
CA ALA A 11 -5.55 34.25 -10.78
C ALA A 11 -6.59 33.13 -10.62
N ILE A 12 -7.04 32.84 -9.39
CA ILE A 12 -8.13 31.87 -9.12
C ILE A 12 -9.46 32.39 -9.68
N ARG A 13 -9.81 33.66 -9.40
CA ARG A 13 -11.09 34.25 -9.85
C ARG A 13 -11.19 34.41 -11.37
N SER A 14 -10.07 34.68 -12.04
CA SER A 14 -10.01 34.82 -13.50
C SER A 14 -9.87 33.49 -14.26
N GLY A 15 -9.90 32.34 -13.57
CA GLY A 15 -9.77 31.01 -14.18
C GLY A 15 -8.36 30.69 -14.71
N ARG A 16 -7.37 31.56 -14.45
CA ARG A 16 -5.98 31.39 -14.88
C ARG A 16 -5.18 30.46 -13.96
N ALA A 17 -5.63 30.27 -12.71
CA ALA A 17 -5.04 29.30 -11.80
C ALA A 17 -5.68 27.92 -11.99
N ARG A 18 -4.85 26.90 -12.21
CA ARG A 18 -5.29 25.50 -12.26
C ARG A 18 -5.09 24.85 -10.90
N VAL A 19 -6.10 24.13 -10.41
CA VAL A 19 -5.96 23.29 -9.22
C VAL A 19 -5.01 22.14 -9.57
N VAL A 20 -3.81 22.17 -9.00
CA VAL A 20 -2.87 21.04 -9.04
C VAL A 20 -3.09 20.22 -7.79
N GLN A 21 -3.90 19.16 -7.87
CA GLN A 21 -3.85 18.13 -6.84
C GLN A 21 -2.49 17.44 -6.95
N PRO A 22 -1.70 17.32 -5.86
CA PRO A 22 -0.47 16.55 -5.92
C PRO A 22 -0.82 15.14 -6.40
N LYS A 23 -0.18 14.69 -7.50
CA LYS A 23 -0.31 13.32 -7.99
C LYS A 23 -0.05 12.40 -6.80
N ARG A 24 -1.07 11.65 -6.37
CA ARG A 24 -0.98 10.68 -5.26
C ARG A 24 0.35 9.93 -5.37
N GLU A 25 1.25 10.31 -4.48
CA GLU A 25 2.66 9.94 -4.53
C GLU A 25 2.78 8.42 -4.40
N LYS A 26 3.80 7.83 -5.01
CA LYS A 26 4.06 6.36 -5.07
C LYS A 26 4.00 5.65 -3.70
N ARG A 27 4.03 6.38 -2.58
CA ARG A 27 3.95 5.90 -1.19
C ARG A 27 2.76 4.96 -0.90
N GLY A 28 1.64 5.10 -1.62
CA GLY A 28 0.49 4.19 -1.47
C GLY A 28 0.57 2.90 -2.31
N ARG A 29 1.27 2.91 -3.45
CA ARG A 29 1.17 1.83 -4.45
C ARG A 29 1.73 0.50 -3.98
N VAL A 30 2.84 0.52 -3.25
CA VAL A 30 3.46 -0.69 -2.71
C VAL A 30 2.58 -1.31 -1.62
N THR A 31 1.96 -0.48 -0.76
CA THR A 31 1.04 -0.99 0.28
C THR A 31 -0.19 -1.62 -0.33
N GLU A 32 -0.81 -0.97 -1.32
CA GLU A 32 -1.96 -1.52 -2.02
C GLU A 32 -1.59 -2.80 -2.80
N ALA A 33 -0.41 -2.86 -3.43
CA ALA A 33 0.07 -4.05 -4.12
C ALA A 33 0.32 -5.24 -3.18
N VAL A 34 0.85 -5.00 -1.98
CA VAL A 34 1.03 -6.03 -0.96
C VAL A 34 -0.34 -6.56 -0.49
N LEU A 35 -1.29 -5.67 -0.20
CA LEU A 35 -2.63 -6.07 0.20
C LEU A 35 -3.38 -6.80 -0.93
N ASP A 36 -3.16 -6.39 -2.19
CA ASP A 36 -3.71 -7.06 -3.38
C ASP A 36 -3.13 -8.47 -3.54
N ALA A 37 -1.82 -8.65 -3.40
CA ALA A 37 -1.17 -9.98 -3.45
C ALA A 37 -1.81 -10.95 -2.45
N VAL A 38 -1.90 -10.54 -1.18
CA VAL A 38 -2.45 -11.37 -0.11
C VAL A 38 -3.94 -11.63 -0.29
N ARG A 39 -4.71 -10.67 -0.81
CA ARG A 39 -6.14 -10.88 -1.12
C ARG A 39 -6.36 -11.94 -2.18
N ARG A 40 -5.50 -11.99 -3.20
CA ARG A 40 -5.66 -12.89 -4.35
C ARG A 40 -5.25 -14.31 -4.05
N LEU A 41 -4.23 -14.48 -3.22
CA LEU A 41 -3.68 -15.78 -2.83
C LEU A 41 -4.31 -16.34 -1.56
N GLU A 42 -5.08 -15.53 -0.82
CA GLU A 42 -5.68 -15.80 0.50
C GLU A 42 -4.65 -16.03 1.62
N ALA A 43 -3.58 -16.75 1.32
CA ALA A 43 -2.35 -16.88 2.08
C ALA A 43 -1.15 -16.80 1.11
N ALA A 44 -0.21 -15.91 1.37
CA ALA A 44 0.94 -15.69 0.50
C ALA A 44 2.25 -15.68 1.28
N THR A 45 3.28 -16.32 0.76
CA THR A 45 4.65 -16.22 1.26
C THR A 45 5.26 -14.85 0.94
N GLU A 46 6.38 -14.52 1.60
CA GLU A 46 7.10 -13.26 1.32
C GLU A 46 7.52 -13.17 -0.16
N ASP A 47 8.04 -14.24 -0.74
CA ASP A 47 8.52 -14.28 -2.12
C ASP A 47 7.39 -14.10 -3.13
N GLU A 48 6.21 -14.68 -2.88
CA GLU A 48 5.02 -14.48 -3.72
C GLU A 48 4.56 -13.02 -3.69
N ILE A 49 4.53 -12.40 -2.51
CA ILE A 49 4.18 -10.98 -2.36
C ILE A 49 5.20 -10.11 -3.10
N VAL A 50 6.50 -10.36 -2.91
CA VAL A 50 7.58 -9.61 -3.57
C VAL A 50 7.47 -9.74 -5.09
N GLY A 51 7.30 -10.96 -5.60
CA GLY A 51 7.15 -11.25 -7.02
C GLY A 51 5.93 -10.55 -7.63
N HIS A 52 4.79 -10.54 -6.94
CA HIS A 52 3.61 -9.79 -7.37
C HIS A 52 3.87 -8.29 -7.40
N VAL A 53 4.38 -7.73 -6.31
CA VAL A 53 4.60 -6.29 -6.15
C VAL A 53 5.59 -5.76 -7.17
N GLN A 54 6.65 -6.50 -7.49
CA GLN A 54 7.62 -6.10 -8.52
C GLN A 54 7.01 -6.10 -9.93
N LYS A 55 6.07 -7.00 -10.22
CA LYS A 55 5.32 -7.01 -11.50
C LYS A 55 4.38 -5.80 -11.60
N VAL A 56 3.62 -5.50 -10.56
CA VAL A 56 2.59 -4.43 -10.61
C VAL A 56 3.14 -3.02 -10.31
N VAL A 57 4.24 -2.94 -9.56
CA VAL A 57 4.94 -1.68 -9.25
C VAL A 57 6.42 -1.82 -9.65
N PRO A 58 6.75 -1.69 -10.94
CA PRO A 58 8.11 -1.79 -11.43
C PRO A 58 9.05 -0.80 -10.73
N GLY A 59 10.27 -1.25 -10.41
CA GLY A 59 11.28 -0.48 -9.68
C GLY A 59 11.14 -0.51 -8.15
N SER A 60 10.19 -1.26 -7.60
CA SER A 60 10.10 -1.51 -6.15
C SER A 60 11.26 -2.40 -5.69
N LYS A 61 12.02 -1.93 -4.69
CA LYS A 61 13.14 -2.69 -4.10
C LYS A 61 12.63 -3.66 -3.04
N VAL A 62 13.17 -4.88 -3.05
CA VAL A 62 12.80 -5.95 -2.09
C VAL A 62 12.81 -5.47 -0.63
N PRO A 63 13.85 -4.78 -0.10
CA PRO A 63 13.82 -4.31 1.28
C PRO A 63 12.66 -3.36 1.61
N GLY A 64 12.25 -2.55 0.62
CA GLY A 64 11.10 -1.65 0.77
C GLY A 64 9.77 -2.40 0.82
N ILE A 65 9.65 -3.51 0.08
CA ILE A 65 8.47 -4.37 0.10
C ILE A 65 8.39 -5.10 1.46
N LYS A 66 9.50 -5.70 1.92
CA LYS A 66 9.59 -6.35 3.24
C LYS A 66 9.21 -5.40 4.36
N ALA A 67 9.74 -4.17 4.34
CA ALA A 67 9.39 -3.14 5.33
C ALA A 67 7.88 -2.81 5.34
N VAL A 68 7.22 -2.84 4.18
CA VAL A 68 5.77 -2.66 4.08
C VAL A 68 5.01 -3.85 4.66
N ILE A 69 5.43 -5.09 4.38
CA ILE A 69 4.85 -6.32 4.95
C ILE A 69 4.94 -6.25 6.49
N THR A 70 6.14 -6.03 7.04
CA THR A 70 6.34 -5.89 8.50
C THR A 70 5.47 -4.79 9.10
N LYS A 71 5.38 -3.63 8.43
CA LYS A 71 4.52 -2.52 8.87
C LYS A 71 3.04 -2.90 8.89
N LEU A 72 2.57 -3.71 7.95
CA LEU A 72 1.18 -4.17 7.91
C LEU A 72 0.89 -5.23 8.97
N VAL A 73 1.85 -6.10 9.27
CA VAL A 73 1.78 -7.05 10.40
C VAL A 73 1.72 -6.30 11.73
N ASN A 74 2.62 -5.34 11.96
CA ASN A 74 2.65 -4.53 13.19
C ASN A 74 1.36 -3.70 13.39
N LYS A 75 0.66 -3.37 12.30
CA LYS A 75 -0.63 -2.68 12.34
C LYS A 75 -1.82 -3.63 12.53
N GLY A 76 -1.59 -4.93 12.63
CA GLY A 76 -2.64 -5.96 12.71
C GLY A 76 -3.49 -6.09 11.45
N LYS A 77 -3.02 -5.59 10.30
CA LYS A 77 -3.73 -5.75 9.02
C LYS A 77 -3.42 -7.11 8.38
N LEU A 78 -2.18 -7.54 8.54
CA LEU A 78 -1.73 -8.88 8.16
C LEU A 78 -1.46 -9.71 9.42
N VAL A 79 -1.67 -11.01 9.28
CA VAL A 79 -1.29 -12.03 10.27
C VAL A 79 -0.26 -12.93 9.60
N SER A 80 0.86 -13.17 10.27
CA SER A 80 1.86 -14.16 9.86
C SER A 80 1.57 -15.51 10.52
N VAL A 81 1.56 -16.59 9.75
CA VAL A 81 1.34 -17.95 10.22
C VAL A 81 2.46 -18.84 9.69
N GLU A 82 3.04 -19.66 10.56
CA GLU A 82 4.03 -20.66 10.15
C GLU A 82 3.34 -21.99 9.82
N TYR A 83 3.68 -22.58 8.67
CA TYR A 83 3.19 -23.90 8.25
C TYR A 83 4.26 -24.64 7.47
N LYS A 84 4.58 -25.87 7.90
CA LYS A 84 5.60 -26.74 7.28
C LYS A 84 6.99 -26.10 7.09
N GLY A 85 7.33 -25.13 7.94
CA GLY A 85 8.62 -24.41 7.88
C GLY A 85 8.59 -23.13 7.05
N ASP A 86 7.46 -22.81 6.41
CA ASP A 86 7.27 -21.57 5.65
C ASP A 86 6.38 -20.57 6.41
N ILE A 87 6.63 -19.28 6.18
CA ILE A 87 5.82 -18.18 6.75
C ILE A 87 4.86 -17.65 5.70
N TYR A 88 3.57 -17.73 6.01
CA TYR A 88 2.48 -17.21 5.20
C TYR A 88 1.89 -15.95 5.82
N TYR A 89 1.53 -14.99 4.98
CA TYR A 89 0.84 -13.77 5.37
C TYR A 89 -0.59 -13.79 4.84
N LEU A 90 -1.53 -13.51 5.74
CA LEU A 90 -2.96 -13.45 5.46
C LEU A 90 -3.51 -12.10 5.90
N LEU A 91 -4.61 -11.66 5.29
CA LEU A 91 -5.40 -10.59 5.89
C LEU A 91 -5.95 -11.05 7.24
N LYS A 92 -5.96 -10.16 8.24
CA LYS A 92 -6.55 -10.45 9.55
C LYS A 92 -7.99 -10.98 9.44
N SER A 93 -8.81 -10.35 8.60
CA SER A 93 -10.19 -10.79 8.36
C SER A 93 -10.30 -12.19 7.75
N THR A 94 -9.34 -12.57 6.90
CA THR A 94 -9.30 -13.92 6.31
C THR A 94 -8.88 -14.94 7.36
N PHE A 95 -7.86 -14.63 8.16
CA PHE A 95 -7.42 -15.48 9.26
C PHE A 95 -8.54 -15.71 10.30
N GLU A 96 -9.24 -14.65 10.71
CA GLU A 96 -10.36 -14.74 11.66
C GLU A 96 -11.48 -15.63 11.11
N ARG A 97 -11.86 -15.45 9.84
CA ARG A 97 -12.87 -16.29 9.17
C ARG A 97 -12.47 -17.77 9.16
N LEU A 98 -11.23 -18.07 8.75
CA LEU A 98 -10.72 -19.45 8.70
C LEU A 98 -10.65 -20.08 10.10
N ARG A 99 -10.27 -19.30 11.12
CA ARG A 99 -10.19 -19.78 12.50
C ARG A 99 -11.57 -20.07 13.10
N GLU A 100 -12.58 -19.29 12.75
CA GLU A 100 -13.95 -19.45 13.25
C GLU A 100 -14.69 -20.63 12.60
N GLY A 101 -14.10 -21.31 11.61
CA GLY A 101 -14.63 -22.57 11.07
C GLY A 101 -15.99 -22.45 10.38
N ARG A 102 -16.32 -21.27 9.86
CA ARG A 102 -17.51 -21.03 9.02
C ARG A 102 -17.15 -20.97 7.56
#